data_AF-A0A093XXG0-F1
#
_entry.id   AF-A0A093XXG0-F1
#
_cell.length_a   1.000
_cell.length_b   1.000
_cell.length_c   1.000
_cell.angle_alpha   90.00
_cell.angle_beta   90.00
_cell.angle_gamma   90.00
#
_symmetry.space_group_name_H-M   'P 1'
#
loop_
_entity.id
_entity.type
_entity.pdbx_description
1 polymer ?
#
loop_
_entity_poly.entity_id
_entity_poly.type
_entity_poly.pdbx_seq_one_letter_code
_entity_poly.pdbx_strand_id
1 'polypeptide(L)' 'MHIIGFLTEWQMYAQKLEGDSWKGETLDKAKIDKMSDQQLGQLYELMKATRDLEGEGEGEGGEGKKE' A
#
# COMPACT_ATOMS: atom_id res chain seq x y z
N MET A 1 -0.44 -26.73 -8.84
CA MET A 1 0.46 -25.56 -8.97
C MET A 1 -0.44 -24.33 -9.14
N HIS A 2 -0.65 -23.54 -8.07
CA HIS A 2 -1.70 -22.51 -7.97
C HIS A 2 -1.25 -21.07 -8.33
N ILE A 3 0.02 -20.92 -8.71
CA ILE A 3 0.66 -19.62 -9.00
C ILE A 3 -0.04 -18.89 -10.14
N ILE A 4 -0.50 -19.60 -11.18
CA ILE A 4 -1.19 -18.97 -12.32
C ILE A 4 -2.51 -18.32 -11.87
N GLY A 5 -3.30 -18.99 -11.02
CA GLY A 5 -4.55 -18.41 -10.50
C GLY A 5 -4.33 -17.17 -9.64
N PHE A 6 -3.28 -17.16 -8.82
CA PHE A 6 -2.90 -16.00 -8.02
C PHE A 6 -2.44 -14.83 -8.91
N LEU A 7 -1.59 -15.09 -9.91
CA LEU A 7 -1.10 -14.05 -10.82
C LEU A 7 -2.23 -13.45 -11.68
N THR A 8 -3.23 -14.24 -12.08
CA THR A 8 -4.40 -13.73 -12.81
C THR A 8 -5.25 -12.80 -11.94
N GLU A 9 -5.54 -13.18 -10.70
CA GLU A 9 -6.28 -12.32 -9.75
C GLU A 9 -5.49 -11.04 -9.45
N TRP A 10 -4.17 -11.17 -9.28
CA TRP A 10 -3.29 -10.01 -9.04
C TRP A 10 -3.21 -9.08 -10.24
N GLN A 11 -3.17 -9.61 -11.46
CA GLN A 11 -3.24 -8.83 -12.70
C GLN A 11 -4.58 -8.10 -12.84
N MET A 12 -5.71 -8.76 -12.56
CA MET A 12 -7.04 -8.13 -12.61
C MET A 12 -7.18 -7.02 -11.56
N TYR A 13 -6.58 -7.18 -10.38
CA TYR A 13 -6.49 -6.14 -9.36
C TYR A 13 -5.65 -4.95 -9.86
N ALA A 14 -4.48 -5.20 -10.45
CA ALA A 14 -3.63 -4.14 -11.02
C ALA A 14 -4.33 -3.36 -12.15
N GLN A 15 -5.10 -4.04 -13.00
CA GLN A 15 -5.91 -3.40 -14.04
C GLN A 15 -7.03 -2.51 -13.47
N LYS A 16 -7.59 -2.85 -12.30
CA LYS A 16 -8.55 -1.96 -11.59
C LYS A 16 -7.88 -0.74 -10.96
N LEU A 17 -6.57 -0.82 -10.71
CA LEU A 17 -5.75 0.28 -10.25
C LEU A 17 -5.18 1.12 -11.40
N GLU A 18 -5.42 0.75 -12.67
CA GLU A 18 -4.95 1.54 -13.82
C GLU A 18 -5.62 2.92 -13.83
N GLY A 19 -4.77 3.95 -13.72
CA GLY A 19 -5.15 5.36 -13.63
C GLY A 19 -4.75 5.99 -12.29
N ASP A 20 -5.18 7.24 -12.07
CA ASP A 20 -4.98 7.97 -10.81
C ASP A 20 -6.22 7.91 -9.89
N SER A 21 -7.23 7.11 -10.25
CA SER A 21 -8.50 7.01 -9.52
C SER A 21 -8.36 6.51 -8.09
N TRP A 22 -7.32 5.75 -7.79
CA TRP A 22 -7.00 5.31 -6.43
C TRP A 22 -6.38 6.42 -5.57
N LYS A 23 -5.79 7.46 -6.19
CA LYS A 23 -5.11 8.54 -5.47
C LYS A 23 -6.14 9.40 -4.76
N GLY A 24 -6.11 9.38 -3.44
CA GLY A 24 -7.06 10.12 -2.60
C GLY A 24 -8.29 9.32 -2.19
N GLU A 25 -8.43 8.07 -2.64
CA GLU A 25 -9.45 7.18 -2.08
C GLU A 25 -9.00 6.60 -0.74
N THR A 26 -9.93 6.58 0.20
CA THR A 26 -9.73 5.97 1.52
C THR A 26 -10.35 4.58 1.56
N LEU A 27 -9.73 3.66 2.28
CA LEU A 27 -10.34 2.37 2.56
C LEU A 27 -11.70 2.55 3.25
N ASP A 28 -12.69 1.82 2.77
CA ASP A 28 -14.02 1.78 3.38
C ASP A 28 -13.92 1.34 4.85
N LYS A 29 -14.35 2.23 5.74
CA LYS A 29 -14.30 2.02 7.19
C LYS A 29 -15.05 0.75 7.61
N ALA A 30 -16.17 0.42 6.95
CA ALA A 30 -16.95 -0.78 7.27
C ALA A 30 -16.19 -2.08 6.92
N LYS A 31 -15.19 -2.02 6.04
CA LYS A 31 -14.30 -3.15 5.76
C LYS A 31 -13.19 -3.25 6.80
N ILE A 32 -12.61 -2.12 7.21
CA ILE A 32 -11.60 -2.06 8.27
C ILE A 32 -12.15 -2.63 9.59
N ASP A 33 -13.35 -2.20 9.98
CA ASP A 33 -14.00 -2.60 11.24
C ASP A 33 -14.32 -4.11 11.31
N LYS A 34 -14.34 -4.81 10.17
CA LYS A 34 -14.59 -6.26 10.08
C LYS A 34 -13.32 -7.10 10.02
N MET A 35 -12.14 -6.48 9.92
CA MET A 35 -10.87 -7.20 9.89
C MET A 35 -10.49 -7.67 11.28
N SER A 36 -9.82 -8.82 11.37
CA SER A 36 -9.18 -9.26 12.61
C SER A 36 -7.93 -8.43 12.91
N ASP A 37 -7.47 -8.44 14.16
CA ASP A 37 -6.24 -7.75 14.57
C ASP A 37 -5.02 -8.17 13.73
N GLN A 38 -4.96 -9.46 13.36
CA GLN A 38 -3.89 -9.98 12.49
C GLN A 38 -3.95 -9.36 11.09
N GLN A 39 -5.15 -9.24 10.51
CA GLN A 39 -5.34 -8.65 9.18
C GLN A 39 -5.02 -7.15 9.19
N LEU A 40 -5.38 -6.43 10.25
CA LEU A 40 -5.01 -5.03 10.46
C LEU A 40 -3.49 -4.85 10.58
N GLY A 41 -2.82 -5.74 11.31
CA GLY A 41 -1.36 -5.76 11.41
C GLY A 41 -0.69 -5.98 10.05
N GLN A 42 -1.18 -6.94 9.26
CA GLN A 42 -0.68 -7.19 7.90
C GLN A 42 -0.86 -5.99 6.97
N LEU A 43 -2.02 -5.31 7.04
CA LEU A 43 -2.30 -4.12 6.24
C LEU A 43 -1.37 -2.95 6.62
N TYR A 44 -1.07 -2.78 7.90
CA TYR A 44 -0.15 -1.75 8.38
C TYR A 44 1.30 -1.97 7.92
N GLU A 45 1.78 -3.21 7.97
CA GLU A 45 3.11 -3.57 7.47
C GLU A 45 3.20 -3.40 5.95
N LEU A 46 2.13 -3.73 5.22
CA LEU A 46 2.06 -3.46 3.78
C LEU A 46 2.17 -1.96 3.48
N MET A 47 1.44 -1.11 4.22
CA MET A 47 1.49 0.35 4.06
C MET A 47 2.90 0.90 4.30
N LYS A 48 3.59 0.44 5.34
CA LYS A 48 4.99 0.81 5.60
C LYS A 48 5.89 0.42 4.43
N ALA A 49 5.85 -0.85 4.03
CA ALA A 49 6.70 -1.35 2.94
C ALA A 49 6.49 -0.57 1.63
N THR A 50 5.25 -0.15 1.33
CA THR A 50 4.97 0.67 0.15
C THR A 50 5.50 2.10 0.26
N ARG A 51 5.51 2.70 1.46
CA ARG A 51 6.05 4.05 1.68
C ARG A 51 7.58 4.06 1.67
N ASP A 52 8.20 3.00 2.17
CA ASP A 52 9.66 2.85 2.11
C ASP A 52 10.13 2.75 0.65
N LEU A 53 9.36 2.08 -0.22
CA LEU A 53 9.60 2.06 -1.67
C LEU A 53 9.44 3.44 -2.34
N GLU A 54 8.53 4.29 -1.86
CA GLU A 54 8.39 5.68 -2.34
C GLU A 54 9.51 6.60 -1.81
N GLY A 55 10.01 6.33 -0.60
CA GLY A 55 11.06 7.12 0.07
C GLY A 55 12.47 6.93 -0.46
N GLU A 56 12.77 5.87 -1.22
CA GLU A 56 14.07 5.68 -1.88
C GLU A 56 14.30 6.62 -3.08
N GLY A 57 13.31 7.45 -3.46
CA GLY A 57 13.38 8.40 -4.57
C GLY A 57 13.61 9.87 -4.22
N GLU A 58 13.44 10.28 -2.96
CA GLU A 58 13.67 11.67 -2.53
C GLU A 58 14.82 11.71 -1.54
N GLY A 59 15.98 12.13 -2.04
CA GLY A 59 17.17 12.31 -1.22
C GLY A 59 16.91 13.26 -0.05
N GLU A 60 17.19 12.78 1.15
CA GLU A 60 17.47 13.66 2.29
C GLU A 60 18.82 14.35 2.07
N GLY A 61 18.78 15.36 1.21
CA GLY A 61 19.75 16.44 1.14
C GLY A 61 19.20 17.67 1.83
N GLY A 62 19.62 17.89 3.09
CA GLY A 62 19.95 19.24 3.56
C GLY A 62 19.00 19.96 4.51
N GLU A 63 19.67 20.58 5.49
CA GLU A 63 19.26 21.63 6.44
C GLU A 63 18.54 21.16 7.72
N GLY A 64 19.04 21.37 8.94
CA GLY A 64 20.05 22.32 9.43
C GLY A 64 19.41 23.24 10.49
N LYS A 65 20.04 23.29 11.68
CA LYS A 65 19.76 24.16 12.86
C LYS A 65 18.51 23.78 13.67
N LYS A 66 18.46 23.85 15.01
CA LYS A 66 19.12 24.62 16.08
C LYS A 66 18.57 23.95 17.39
N GLU A 67 19.20 23.83 18.55
CA GLU A 67 20.24 24.52 19.31
C GLU A 67 21.00 23.51 20.19
#